data_AF-A0A318TTF6-F1
#
_entry.id   AF-A0A318TTF6-F1
#
_cell.length_a   1.000
_cell.length_b   1.000
_cell.length_c   1.000
_cell.angle_alpha   90.00
_cell.angle_beta   90.00
_cell.angle_gamma   90.00
#
_symmetry.space_group_name_H-M   'P 1'
#
loop_
_entity.id
_entity.type
_entity.pdbx_description
1 polymer ?
#
loop_
_entity_poly.entity_id
_entity_poly.type
_entity_poly.pdbx_seq_one_letter_code
_entity_poly.pdbx_strand_id
1 'polypeptide(L)'
;MFNTIKFLQALGASLLVTIIVSFIIGFIPIHSMNLFVFIQLLLTYGAMGYFAAKWNPQTPYTTAYLGALVIAVTSFLLSHYVFNILVFTDPEGIARSLTFAVLTSLLVAYIYTVIRTRREGVLQ
;
A
#
# COMPACT_ATOMS: atom_id res chain seq x y z
N MET A 1 -6.51 3.16 -20.49
CA MET A 1 -7.51 3.90 -19.69
C MET A 1 -7.59 3.29 -18.29
N PHE A 2 -7.93 4.08 -17.27
CA PHE A 2 -8.07 3.58 -15.92
C PHE A 2 -9.17 2.50 -15.84
N ASN A 3 -8.85 1.33 -15.30
CA ASN A 3 -9.80 0.23 -15.14
C ASN A 3 -10.17 0.02 -13.67
N THR A 4 -11.41 0.37 -13.32
CA THR A 4 -11.93 0.30 -11.95
C THR A 4 -11.96 -1.13 -11.38
N ILE A 5 -12.27 -2.14 -12.21
CA ILE A 5 -12.31 -3.54 -11.76
C ILE A 5 -10.90 -3.98 -11.35
N LYS A 6 -9.89 -3.67 -12.17
CA LYS A 6 -8.49 -4.01 -11.87
C LYS A 6 -7.94 -3.20 -10.70
N PHE A 7 -8.41 -1.96 -10.52
CA PHE A 7 -8.12 -1.16 -9.33
C PHE A 7 -8.66 -1.82 -8.05
N LEU A 8 -9.94 -2.23 -8.03
CA LEU A 8 -10.54 -2.92 -6.89
C LEU A 8 -9.84 -4.25 -6.62
N GLN A 9 -9.45 -4.98 -7.66
CA GLN A 9 -8.67 -6.20 -7.54
C GLN A 9 -7.34 -5.93 -6.84
N ALA A 10 -6.59 -4.91 -7.27
CA ALA A 10 -5.32 -4.51 -6.66
C ALA A 10 -5.48 -4.13 -5.18
N LEU A 11 -6.52 -3.36 -4.87
CA LEU A 11 -6.84 -2.96 -3.51
C LEU A 11 -7.16 -4.18 -2.64
N GLY A 12 -8.07 -5.04 -3.08
CA GLY A 12 -8.45 -6.25 -2.35
C GLY A 12 -7.27 -7.21 -2.12
N ALA A 13 -6.44 -7.43 -3.14
CA ALA A 13 -5.26 -8.29 -2.99
C ALA A 13 -4.21 -7.70 -2.05
N SER A 14 -4.01 -6.38 -2.09
CA SER A 14 -3.07 -5.73 -1.17
C SER A 14 -3.52 -5.87 0.29
N LEU A 15 -4.82 -5.74 0.56
CA LEU A 15 -5.39 -5.98 1.89
C LEU A 15 -5.29 -7.45 2.31
N LEU A 16 -5.60 -8.40 1.42
CA LEU A 16 -5.48 -9.83 1.73
C LEU A 16 -4.05 -10.24 2.06
N VAL A 17 -3.07 -9.78 1.25
CA VAL A 17 -1.64 -10.01 1.53
C VAL A 17 -1.26 -9.40 2.87
N THR A 18 -1.74 -8.18 3.15
CA THR A 18 -1.50 -7.51 4.42
C THR A 18 -2.01 -8.34 5.59
N ILE A 19 -3.25 -8.83 5.54
CA ILE A 19 -3.85 -9.65 6.60
C ILE A 19 -3.06 -10.94 6.81
N ILE A 20 -2.76 -11.67 5.74
CA ILE A 20 -2.05 -12.96 5.81
C ILE A 20 -0.65 -12.77 6.40
N VAL A 21 0.10 -11.78 5.92
CA VAL A 21 1.47 -11.57 6.41
C VAL A 21 1.47 -10.95 7.80
N SER A 22 0.50 -10.09 8.14
CA SER A 22 0.33 -9.59 9.52
C SER A 22 0.09 -10.73 10.50
N PHE A 23 -0.75 -11.69 10.12
CA PHE A 23 -1.00 -12.89 10.92
C PHE A 23 0.28 -13.69 11.14
N ILE A 24 1.09 -13.90 10.10
CA ILE A 24 2.38 -14.60 10.21
C ILE A 24 3.37 -13.82 11.10
N ILE A 25 3.48 -12.50 10.91
CA ILE A 25 4.37 -11.64 11.70
C ILE A 25 3.96 -11.65 13.18
N GLY A 26 2.66 -11.80 13.49
CA GLY A 26 2.16 -11.91 14.85
C GLY A 26 2.77 -13.06 15.67
N PHE A 27 3.32 -14.09 15.02
CA PHE A 27 4.03 -15.18 15.69
C PHE A 27 5.52 -14.88 15.95
N ILE A 28 6.04 -13.78 15.41
CA ILE A 28 7.43 -13.38 15.56
C ILE A 28 7.53 -12.37 16.70
N PRO A 29 8.38 -12.58 17.74
CA PRO A 29 8.51 -11.67 18.87
C PRO A 29 9.30 -10.42 18.48
N ILE A 30 8.63 -9.47 17.81
CA ILE A 30 9.19 -8.17 17.47
C ILE A 30 9.02 -7.22 18.66
N HIS A 31 10.13 -6.88 19.31
CA HIS A 31 10.12 -6.06 20.53
C HIS A 31 9.94 -4.56 20.24
N SER A 32 10.20 -4.10 19.01
CA SER A 32 10.09 -2.69 18.61
C SER A 32 8.80 -2.43 17.85
N MET A 33 7.88 -1.68 18.47
CA MET A 33 6.62 -1.26 17.85
C MET A 33 6.84 -0.41 16.59
N ASN A 34 7.84 0.47 16.60
CA ASN A 34 8.18 1.30 15.44
C ASN A 34 8.61 0.45 14.24
N LEU A 35 9.39 -0.60 14.49
CA LEU A 35 9.84 -1.51 13.45
C LEU A 35 8.67 -2.33 12.89
N PHE A 36 7.75 -2.78 13.75
CA PHE A 36 6.54 -3.46 13.32
C PHE A 36 5.67 -2.59 12.42
N VAL A 37 5.42 -1.34 12.81
CA VAL A 37 4.64 -0.37 12.02
C VAL A 37 5.33 -0.06 10.69
N PHE A 38 6.65 0.09 10.69
CA PHE A 38 7.42 0.34 9.47
C PHE A 38 7.34 -0.84 8.49
N ILE A 39 7.48 -2.08 8.96
CA ILE A 39 7.30 -3.28 8.13
C ILE A 39 5.89 -3.32 7.55
N GLN A 40 4.88 -3.01 8.36
CA GLN A 40 3.50 -3.00 7.87
C GLN A 40 3.23 -1.94 6.82
N LEU A 41 3.84 -0.76 6.96
CA LEU A 41 3.78 0.29 5.96
C LEU A 41 4.37 -0.21 4.63
N LEU A 42 5.58 -0.78 4.67
CA LEU A 42 6.24 -1.30 3.47
C LEU A 42 5.42 -2.42 2.82
N LEU A 43 4.89 -3.33 3.62
CA LEU A 43 4.10 -4.46 3.13
C LEU A 43 2.81 -3.98 2.48
N THR A 44 2.00 -3.19 3.19
CA THR A 44 0.66 -2.81 2.75
C THR A 44 0.72 -1.93 1.51
N TYR A 45 1.49 -0.84 1.58
CA TYR A 45 1.56 0.13 0.49
C TYR A 45 2.46 -0.35 -0.64
N GLY A 46 3.48 -1.16 -0.33
CA GLY A 46 4.29 -1.84 -1.34
C GLY A 46 3.49 -2.88 -2.11
N ALA A 47 2.68 -3.69 -1.44
CA ALA A 47 1.76 -4.63 -2.11
C ALA A 47 0.77 -3.89 -3.01
N MET A 48 0.19 -2.79 -2.54
CA MET A 48 -0.68 -1.93 -3.36
C MET A 48 0.04 -1.42 -4.60
N GLY A 49 1.27 -0.92 -4.45
CA GLY A 49 2.08 -0.43 -5.58
C GLY A 49 2.41 -1.53 -6.60
N TYR A 50 2.77 -2.72 -6.10
CA TYR A 50 3.06 -3.89 -6.92
C TYR A 50 1.83 -4.35 -7.71
N PHE A 51 0.69 -4.56 -7.05
CA PHE A 51 -0.54 -5.02 -7.71
C PHE A 51 -1.13 -3.97 -8.63
N ALA A 52 -1.02 -2.68 -8.29
CA ALA A 52 -1.41 -1.59 -9.17
C ALA A 52 -0.64 -1.66 -10.50
N ALA A 53 0.69 -1.81 -10.45
CA ALA A 53 1.51 -1.87 -11.65
C ALA A 53 1.36 -3.18 -12.42
N LYS A 54 1.12 -4.30 -11.73
CA LYS A 54 0.89 -5.61 -12.34
C LYS A 54 -0.45 -5.70 -13.09
N TRP A 55 -1.54 -5.29 -12.44
CA TRP A 55 -2.89 -5.49 -12.99
C TRP A 55 -3.40 -4.29 -13.77
N ASN A 56 -3.00 -3.07 -13.43
CA ASN A 56 -3.41 -1.87 -14.18
C ASN A 56 -2.23 -1.13 -14.84
N PRO A 57 -1.51 -1.80 -15.78
CA PRO A 57 -0.25 -1.28 -16.33
C PRO A 57 -0.41 -0.05 -17.23
N GLN A 58 -1.64 0.25 -17.66
CA GLN A 58 -1.92 1.45 -18.46
C GLN A 58 -1.93 2.71 -17.60
N THR A 59 -2.28 2.59 -16.32
CA THR A 59 -2.35 3.70 -15.36
C THR A 59 -1.83 3.27 -13.98
N PRO A 60 -0.58 2.80 -13.88
CA PRO A 60 -0.06 2.16 -12.67
C PRO A 60 0.08 3.15 -11.52
N TYR A 61 0.57 4.36 -11.80
CA TYR A 61 0.79 5.41 -10.81
C TYR A 61 -0.51 5.95 -10.22
N THR A 62 -1.52 6.22 -11.07
CA THR A 62 -2.83 6.67 -10.62
C THR A 62 -3.51 5.62 -9.73
N THR A 63 -3.40 4.35 -10.11
CA THR A 63 -3.94 3.21 -9.35
C THR A 63 -3.24 3.07 -8.00
N ALA A 64 -1.91 3.18 -7.97
CA ALA A 64 -1.12 3.12 -6.75
C ALA A 64 -1.44 4.29 -5.81
N TYR A 65 -1.50 5.52 -6.33
CA TYR A 65 -1.84 6.73 -5.57
C TYR A 65 -3.23 6.64 -4.93
N LEU A 66 -4.26 6.38 -5.74
CA LEU A 66 -5.64 6.30 -5.23
C LEU A 66 -5.80 5.11 -4.28
N GLY A 67 -5.14 3.98 -4.56
CA GLY A 67 -5.20 2.80 -3.71
C GLY A 67 -4.58 3.06 -2.34
N ALA A 68 -3.40 3.67 -2.30
CA ALA A 68 -2.75 4.06 -1.06
C ALA A 68 -3.60 5.04 -0.26
N LEU A 69 -4.23 6.02 -0.92
CA LEU A 69 -5.11 6.99 -0.26
C LEU A 69 -6.33 6.29 0.35
N VAL A 70 -7.01 5.42 -0.40
CA VAL A 70 -8.17 4.67 0.12
C VAL A 70 -7.78 3.79 1.30
N ILE A 71 -6.66 3.07 1.22
CA ILE A 71 -6.17 2.23 2.32
C ILE A 71 -5.86 3.08 3.56
N ALA A 72 -5.16 4.21 3.39
CA ALA A 72 -4.81 5.09 4.50
C ALA A 72 -6.03 5.71 5.17
N VAL A 73 -6.98 6.24 4.40
CA VAL A 73 -8.24 6.81 4.93
C VAL A 73 -9.05 5.72 5.65
N THR A 74 -9.15 4.53 5.06
CA THR A 74 -9.84 3.40 5.71
C THR A 74 -9.16 3.02 7.02
N SER A 75 -7.83 3.04 7.06
CA SER A 75 -7.06 2.77 8.27
C SER A 75 -7.33 3.82 9.35
N PHE A 76 -7.37 5.11 9.02
CA PHE A 76 -7.69 6.16 10.00
C PHE A 76 -9.11 6.04 10.55
N LEU A 77 -10.09 5.76 9.67
CA LEU A 77 -11.47 5.52 10.09
C LEU A 77 -11.55 4.32 11.03
N LEU A 78 -10.87 3.22 10.71
CA LEU A 78 -10.82 2.03 11.55
C LEU A 78 -10.16 2.32 12.90
N SER A 79 -9.01 3.01 12.92
CA SER A 79 -8.33 3.43 14.15
C SER A 79 -9.22 4.29 15.04
N HIS A 80 -9.99 5.21 14.47
CA HIS A 80 -10.89 6.06 15.23
C HIS A 80 -12.12 5.32 15.75
N TYR A 81 -12.86 4.63 14.88
CA TYR A 81 -14.16 4.04 15.22
C TYR A 81 -14.06 2.68 15.92
N VAL A 82 -13.05 1.86 15.60
CA VAL A 82 -12.92 0.50 16.16
C VAL A 82 -11.96 0.48 17.34
N PHE A 83 -10.81 1.15 17.21
CA PHE A 83 -9.77 1.12 18.24
C PHE A 83 -9.82 2.32 19.20
N ASN A 84 -10.74 3.28 18.97
CA ASN A 84 -10.92 4.49 19.77
C ASN A 84 -9.62 5.29 19.96
N ILE A 85 -8.82 5.36 18.89
CA ILE A 85 -7.59 6.14 18.85
C ILE A 85 -7.92 7.54 18.31
N LEU A 86 -7.46 8.57 19.00
CA LEU A 86 -7.63 9.98 18.61
C LEU A 86 -6.68 10.35 17.48
N VAL A 87 -6.84 9.76 16.30
CA VAL A 87 -5.95 10.02 15.15
C VAL A 87 -6.17 11.44 14.59
N PHE A 88 -7.40 11.95 14.62
CA PHE A 88 -7.76 13.26 14.04
C PHE A 88 -7.28 14.47 14.86
N THR A 89 -6.69 14.26 16.05
CA THR A 89 -6.12 15.35 16.84
C THR A 89 -4.69 15.73 16.43
N ASP A 90 -4.04 14.92 15.58
CA ASP A 90 -2.69 15.17 15.05
C ASP A 90 -2.68 15.28 13.50
N PRO A 91 -2.99 16.45 12.94
CA PRO A 91 -3.03 16.64 11.49
C PRO A 91 -1.64 16.50 10.83
N GLU A 92 -0.57 16.86 11.54
CA GLU A 92 0.81 16.73 11.02
C GLU A 92 1.22 15.25 10.91
N GLY A 93 0.87 14.45 11.92
CA GLY A 93 1.05 13.00 11.92
C GLY A 93 0.31 12.32 10.77
N ILE A 94 -0.94 12.74 10.49
CA ILE A 94 -1.73 12.25 9.35
C ILE A 94 -1.04 12.58 8.02
N ALA A 95 -0.66 13.85 7.81
CA ALA A 95 -0.04 14.29 6.55
C ALA A 95 1.26 13.54 6.26
N ARG A 96 2.10 13.37 7.27
CA ARG A 96 3.34 12.60 7.18
C ARG A 96 3.09 11.12 6.87
N SER A 97 2.14 10.50 7.57
CA SER A 97 1.76 9.10 7.35
C SER A 97 1.22 8.86 5.95
N LEU A 98 0.34 9.74 5.46
CA LEU A 98 -0.18 9.71 4.09
C LEU A 98 0.93 9.88 3.05
N THR A 99 1.85 10.81 3.29
CA THR A 99 2.97 11.06 2.39
C THR A 99 3.83 9.81 2.25
N PHE A 100 4.20 9.16 3.36
CA PHE A 100 4.97 7.92 3.31
C PHE A 100 4.21 6.79 2.62
N ALA A 101 2.93 6.60 2.94
CA ALA A 101 2.07 5.61 2.29
C ALA A 101 2.05 5.77 0.76
N VAL A 102 1.80 6.98 0.29
CA VAL A 102 1.74 7.30 -1.14
C VAL A 102 3.11 7.15 -1.81
N LEU A 103 4.17 7.68 -1.20
CA LEU A 103 5.54 7.58 -1.74
C LEU A 103 5.99 6.13 -1.85
N THR A 104 5.76 5.31 -0.83
CA THR A 104 6.09 3.88 -0.85
C THR A 104 5.33 3.18 -1.97
N SER A 105 4.02 3.43 -2.12
CA SER A 105 3.23 2.79 -3.16
C SER A 105 3.67 3.20 -4.57
N LEU A 106 3.91 4.48 -4.80
CA LEU A 106 4.38 5.01 -6.08
C LEU A 106 5.78 4.50 -6.42
N LEU A 107 6.69 4.45 -5.44
CA LEU A 107 8.05 3.97 -5.64
C LEU A 107 8.05 2.49 -6.03
N VAL A 108 7.25 1.65 -5.38
CA VAL A 108 7.14 0.23 -5.75
C VAL A 108 6.49 0.06 -7.13
N ALA A 109 5.45 0.84 -7.43
CA ALA A 109 4.83 0.83 -8.76
C ALA A 109 5.83 1.24 -9.86
N TYR A 110 6.66 2.25 -9.60
CA TYR A 110 7.73 2.69 -10.49
C TYR A 110 8.77 1.60 -10.71
N ILE A 111 9.34 1.05 -9.64
CA ILE A 111 10.34 -0.03 -9.73
C ILE A 111 9.80 -1.21 -10.53
N TYR A 112 8.57 -1.65 -10.24
CA TYR A 112 7.96 -2.77 -10.94
C TYR A 112 7.74 -2.46 -12.43
N THR A 113 7.25 -1.26 -12.75
CA THR A 113 7.02 -0.84 -14.14
C THR A 113 8.35 -0.81 -14.92
N VAL A 114 9.42 -0.27 -14.34
CA VAL A 114 10.76 -0.25 -14.96
C VAL A 114 11.28 -1.68 -15.20
N ILE A 115 11.16 -2.57 -14.22
CA ILE A 115 11.57 -3.97 -14.36
C ILE A 115 10.79 -4.65 -15.48
N ARG A 116 9.47 -4.43 -15.53
CA ARG A 116 8.59 -5.00 -16.54
C ARG A 116 8.97 -4.54 -17.94
N THR A 117 9.10 -3.23 -18.16
CA THR A 117 9.44 -2.67 -19.47
C THR A 117 10.80 -3.16 -19.94
N ARG A 118 11.79 -3.29 -19.04
CA ARG A 118 13.10 -3.89 -19.38
C ARG A 118 12.98 -5.35 -19.80
N ARG A 119 12.13 -6.15 -19.13
CA ARG A 119 11.92 -7.56 -19.49
C ARG A 119 11.21 -7.71 -20.83
N GLU A 120 10.19 -6.90 -21.10
CA GLU A 120 9.46 -6.92 -22.37
C GLU A 120 10.35 -6.49 -23.55
N GLY A 121 11.26 -5.52 -23.34
CA GLY A 121 12.22 -5.10 -24.37
C GLY A 121 13.41 -6.04 -24.60
N VAL A 122 13.63 -7.03 -23.73
CA VAL A 122 14.67 -8.08 -23.91
C VAL A 122 14.09 -9.33 -24.60
N LEU A 123 12.76 -9.46 -24.64
CA LEU A 123 12.04 -10.58 -25.25
C LEU A 123 11.47 -10.25 -26.65
N GLN A 124 11.81 -9.07 -27.20
CA GLN A 124 11.57 -8.67 -28.58
C GLN A 124 12.85 -8.86 -29.39
#